data_AF-A0A2V7J7B9-F1
#
_entry.id   AF-A0A2V7J7B9-F1
#
_cell.length_a   1.000
_cell.length_b   1.000
_cell.length_c   1.000
_cell.angle_alpha   90.00
_cell.angle_beta   90.00
_cell.angle_gamma   90.00
#
_symmetry.space_group_name_H-M   'P 1'
#
loop_
_entity.id
_entity.type
_entity.pdbx_description
1 polymer ?
#
loop_
_entity_poly.entity_id
_entity_poly.type
_entity_poly.pdbx_seq_one_letter_code
_entity_poly.pdbx_strand_id
1 'polypeptide(L)' 'MTAALAALLTTPLAGQAVVKGRITAQTGEPLGGANVLVANTNLGAVTDAQGNYSLTIGQDAVHGQQVVLT' A
#
# COMPACT_ATOMS: atom_id res chain seq x y z
N MET A 1 -10.36 -23.30 -43.82
CA MET A 1 -10.49 -22.16 -42.89
C MET A 1 -10.67 -22.73 -41.51
N THR A 2 -9.63 -22.72 -40.69
CA THR A 2 -9.70 -23.19 -39.29
C THR A 2 -9.04 -22.10 -38.47
N ALA A 3 -9.87 -21.22 -37.93
CA ALA A 3 -9.45 -20.10 -37.11
C ALA A 3 -8.91 -20.65 -35.77
N ALA A 4 -7.64 -20.39 -35.51
CA ALA A 4 -7.04 -20.63 -34.21
C ALA A 4 -7.62 -19.61 -33.21
N LEU A 5 -8.37 -20.11 -32.22
CA LEU A 5 -8.91 -19.32 -31.12
C LEU A 5 -7.77 -19.04 -30.13
N ALA A 6 -7.02 -17.96 -30.37
CA ALA A 6 -6.08 -17.43 -29.38
C ALA A 6 -6.89 -16.78 -28.25
N ALA A 7 -7.12 -17.52 -27.17
CA ALA A 7 -7.60 -16.93 -25.93
C ALA A 7 -6.49 -16.02 -25.40
N LEU A 8 -6.65 -14.70 -25.58
CA LEU A 8 -5.84 -13.71 -24.87
C LEU A 8 -6.13 -13.89 -23.37
N LEU A 9 -5.25 -14.61 -22.68
CA LEU A 9 -5.19 -14.62 -21.23
C LEU A 9 -4.86 -13.19 -20.80
N THR A 10 -5.89 -12.40 -20.50
CA THR A 10 -5.75 -11.13 -19.79
C THR A 10 -5.20 -11.46 -18.41
N THR A 11 -3.88 -11.45 -18.25
CA THR A 11 -3.26 -11.46 -16.93
C THR A 11 -3.80 -10.26 -16.18
N PRO A 12 -4.50 -10.42 -15.03
CA PRO A 12 -4.82 -9.28 -14.22
C PRO A 12 -3.49 -8.64 -13.82
N LEU A 13 -3.26 -7.40 -14.29
CA LEU A 13 -2.16 -6.59 -13.82
C LEU A 13 -2.47 -6.31 -12.35
N ALA A 14 -1.97 -7.16 -11.45
CA ALA A 14 -2.13 -6.94 -10.03
C ALA A 14 -1.49 -5.58 -9.71
N GLY A 15 -2.33 -4.64 -9.28
CA GLY A 15 -1.96 -3.23 -9.18
C GLY A 15 -1.17 -2.97 -7.91
N GLN A 16 -0.06 -2.23 -8.01
CA GLN A 16 0.53 -1.56 -6.86
C GLN A 16 -0.55 -0.71 -6.16
N ALA A 17 -0.68 -0.87 -4.84
CA ALA A 17 -1.53 -0.02 -4.04
C ALA A 17 -0.67 1.09 -3.42
N VAL A 18 -1.10 2.35 -3.53
CA VAL A 18 -0.41 3.48 -2.88
C VAL A 18 -1.24 3.92 -1.68
N VAL A 19 -0.72 3.68 -0.47
CA VAL A 19 -1.32 4.15 0.78
C VAL A 19 -0.73 5.51 1.11
N LYS A 20 -1.58 6.51 1.26
CA LYS A 20 -1.18 7.87 1.66
C LYS A 20 -1.98 8.29 2.88
N GLY A 21 -1.34 9.03 3.76
CA GLY A 21 -1.99 9.57 4.94
C GLY A 21 -1.13 10.61 5.65
N ARG A 22 -1.66 11.10 6.77
CA ARG A 22 -0.98 12.04 7.66
C ARG A 22 -1.03 11.52 9.08
N ILE A 23 0.10 11.57 9.78
CA ILE A 23 0.22 11.23 11.19
C ILE A 23 0.20 12.51 12.00
N THR A 24 -0.71 12.55 12.97
CA THR A 24 -0.85 13.66 13.92
C THR A 24 -0.81 13.12 15.34
N ALA A 25 -0.26 13.92 16.25
CA ALA A 25 -0.32 13.68 17.68
C ALA A 25 -1.75 13.81 18.19
N GLN A 26 -2.01 13.35 19.42
CA GLN A 26 -3.30 13.53 20.08
C GLN A 26 -3.67 15.01 20.26
N THR A 27 -2.68 15.90 20.27
CA THR A 27 -2.84 17.36 20.31
C THR A 27 -3.24 17.98 18.96
N GLY A 28 -3.24 17.19 17.88
CA GLY A 28 -3.52 17.63 16.51
C GLY A 28 -2.29 18.10 15.72
N GLU A 29 -1.11 18.15 16.34
CA GLU A 29 0.14 18.55 15.71
C GLU A 29 0.67 17.46 14.76
N PRO A 30 1.20 17.80 13.57
CA PRO A 30 1.81 16.81 12.68
C PRO A 30 3.05 16.18 13.30
N LEU A 31 3.19 14.86 13.14
CA LEU A 31 4.35 14.12 13.62
C LEU A 31 5.27 13.74 12.47
N GLY A 32 6.32 14.53 12.27
CA GLY A 32 7.41 14.20 11.36
C GLY A 32 8.46 13.29 11.98
N GLY A 33 9.05 12.43 11.16
CA GLY A 33 10.01 11.42 11.63
C GLY A 33 9.37 10.20 12.30
N ALA A 34 8.06 10.04 12.20
CA ALA A 34 7.37 8.85 12.67
C ALA A 34 7.60 7.69 11.69
N ASN A 35 7.82 6.49 12.23
CA ASN A 35 7.97 5.28 11.43
C ASN A 35 6.60 4.65 11.15
N VAL A 36 6.29 4.47 9.87
CA VAL A 36 5.11 3.79 9.37
C VAL A 36 5.54 2.42 8.87
N LEU A 37 5.01 1.35 9.44
CA LEU A 37 5.28 -0.01 9.00
C LEU A 37 3.96 -0.65 8.57
N VAL A 38 3.98 -1.38 7.46
CA VAL A 38 2.83 -2.19 7.05
C VAL A 38 2.95 -3.55 7.71
N ALA A 39 1.96 -3.86 8.54
CA ALA A 39 1.89 -5.13 9.26
C ALA A 39 2.03 -6.32 8.31
N ASN A 40 2.79 -7.34 8.73
CA ASN A 40 3.10 -8.54 7.95
C ASN A 40 3.93 -8.30 6.67
N THR A 41 4.58 -7.14 6.55
CA THR A 41 5.46 -6.84 5.42
C THR A 41 6.77 -6.25 5.93
N ASN A 42 7.79 -6.28 5.09
CA ASN A 42 9.04 -5.58 5.35
C ASN A 42 9.02 -4.14 4.80
N LEU A 43 7.82 -3.61 4.49
CA LEU A 43 7.64 -2.28 3.93
C LEU A 43 7.37 -1.27 5.05
N GLY A 44 8.05 -0.14 4.96
CA GLY A 44 7.81 1.00 5.83
C GLY A 44 8.19 2.32 5.16
N ALA A 45 7.70 3.40 5.73
CA ALA A 45 8.00 4.76 5.34
C ALA A 45 8.25 5.61 6.59
N VAL A 46 8.99 6.69 6.44
CA VAL A 46 9.15 7.71 7.48
C VAL A 46 8.30 8.92 7.07
N THR A 47 7.57 9.51 8.02
CA THR A 47 6.78 10.72 7.76
C THR A 47 7.66 11.95 7.55
N ASP A 48 7.23 12.84 6.65
CA ASP A 48 7.86 14.15 6.44
C ASP A 48 7.63 15.12 7.60
N ALA A 49 8.20 16.32 7.56
CA ALA A 49 8.05 17.35 8.60
C ALA A 49 6.59 17.79 8.86
N GLN A 50 5.67 17.51 7.93
CA GLN A 50 4.25 17.82 8.00
C GLN A 50 3.41 16.58 8.40
N GLY A 51 4.08 15.47 8.72
CA GLY A 51 3.48 14.21 9.13
C GLY A 51 2.92 13.38 7.97
N ASN A 52 3.15 13.76 6.72
CA ASN A 52 2.62 13.00 5.59
C ASN A 52 3.50 11.78 5.30
N TYR A 53 2.86 10.69 4.90
CA TYR A 53 3.53 9.51 4.37
C TYR A 53 2.87 9.06 3.07
N SER A 54 3.66 8.46 2.20
CA SER A 54 3.20 7.77 1.00
C SER A 54 3.97 6.47 0.88
N LEU A 55 3.27 5.35 0.95
CA LEU A 55 3.86 4.03 0.86
C LEU A 55 3.23 3.27 -0.30
N THR A 56 4.08 2.85 -1.23
CA THR A 56 3.69 2.00 -2.34
C THR A 56 3.83 0.55 -1.90
N ILE A 57 2.70 -0.12 -1.72
CA ILE A 57 2.63 -1.53 -1.37
C ILE A 57 2.58 -2.34 -2.66
N GLY A 58 3.66 -3.08 -2.90
CA GLY A 58 3.74 -4.05 -3.99
C GLY A 58 2.80 -5.23 -3.74
N GLN A 59 2.38 -5.86 -4.84
CA GLN A 59 1.45 -6.99 -4.87
C GLN A 59 1.84 -8.22 -4.00
N ASP A 60 3.12 -8.41 -3.67
CA ASP A 60 3.58 -9.44 -2.69
C ASP A 60 3.14 -9.17 -1.24
N ALA A 61 2.80 -7.92 -0.91
CA ALA A 61 2.39 -7.51 0.43
C ALA A 61 0.85 -7.44 0.58
N VAL A 62 0.10 -7.52 -0.53
CA VAL A 62 -1.36 -7.41 -0.53
C VAL A 62 -1.99 -8.80 -0.63
N HIS A 63 -1.67 -9.69 0.31
CA HIS A 63 -2.36 -10.97 0.44
C HIS A 63 -3.66 -10.81 1.25
N GLY A 64 -4.57 -9.95 0.80
CA GLY A 64 -5.97 -9.89 1.30
C GLY A 64 -6.16 -9.78 2.82
N GLN A 65 -5.15 -9.34 3.58
CA GLN A 65 -5.22 -9.39 5.04
C GLN A 65 -6.12 -8.25 5.55
N GLN A 66 -7.30 -8.63 6.05
CA GLN A 66 -8.25 -7.71 6.65
C GLN A 66 -7.63 -7.09 7.92
N VAL A 67 -7.51 -5.76 7.94
CA VAL A 67 -7.06 -5.01 9.12
C VAL A 67 -8.18 -5.03 10.14
N VAL A 68 -8.07 -5.90 11.14
CA VAL A 68 -8.96 -5.89 12.31
C VAL A 68 -8.45 -4.80 13.24
N LEU A 69 -9.25 -3.75 13.44
CA LEU A 69 -9.06 -2.78 14.51
C LEU A 69 -9.68 -3.35 15.79
N THR A 70 -8.88 -3.50 16.85
CA THR A 70 -9.35 -3.79 18.21
C THR A 70 -8.79 -2.73 19.13
#